data_AF-A0A0J6HDM4-F1
#
_entry.id   AF-A0A0J6HDM4-F1
#
_cell.length_a   1.000
_cell.length_b   1.000
_cell.length_c   1.000
_cell.angle_alpha   90.00
_cell.angle_beta   90.00
_cell.angle_gamma   90.00
#
_symmetry.space_group_name_H-M   'P 1'
#
loop_
_entity.id
_entity.type
_entity.pdbx_description
1 polymer ?
#
loop_
_entity_poly.entity_id
_entity_poly.type
_entity_poly.pdbx_seq_one_letter_code
_entity_poly.pdbx_strand_id
1 'polypeptide(L)'
;MNDTIERLADGTLVFLPERLNRNPAVLRGLTNDEMWVALGAGALVGLVLGVPLAIATASIAVAPTSMIASMALVLFAGGTLLRRAKRARPEIWLYRKLEWIIASRWRLGGGTLILHSGAWTVRRSCRLRPALSRWQP
;
A
#
# COMPACT_ATOMS: atom_id res chain seq x y z
N MET A 1 -34.67 -3.95 17.13
CA MET A 1 -33.87 -4.59 16.07
C MET A 1 -32.73 -5.30 16.81
N ASN A 2 -32.91 -6.59 17.10
CA ASN A 2 -31.92 -7.36 17.85
C ASN A 2 -30.87 -7.85 16.86
N ASP A 3 -29.69 -7.23 16.86
CA ASP A 3 -28.53 -7.65 16.06
C ASP A 3 -27.87 -8.88 16.71
N THR A 4 -28.57 -10.02 16.73
CA THR A 4 -27.95 -11.30 17.09
C THR A 4 -27.06 -11.71 15.93
N ILE A 5 -25.77 -11.41 16.05
CA ILE A 5 -24.71 -11.82 15.12
C ILE A 5 -24.87 -13.31 14.79
N GLU A 6 -25.27 -13.64 13.56
CA GLU A 6 -25.44 -15.03 13.13
C GLU A 6 -24.08 -15.73 13.09
N ARG A 7 -23.90 -16.67 14.01
CA ARG A 7 -22.74 -17.54 14.09
C ARG A 7 -23.09 -18.90 13.51
N LEU A 8 -22.16 -19.43 12.71
CA LEU A 8 -22.20 -20.78 12.21
C LEU A 8 -21.98 -21.77 13.38
N ALA A 9 -22.36 -23.05 13.19
CA ALA A 9 -22.30 -24.07 14.25
C ALA A 9 -20.88 -24.32 14.82
N ASP A 10 -19.84 -23.93 14.08
CA ASP A 10 -18.43 -23.97 14.48
C ASP A 10 -17.96 -22.72 15.24
N GLY A 11 -18.86 -21.76 15.51
CA GLY A 11 -18.58 -20.52 16.22
C GLY A 11 -18.04 -19.39 15.35
N THR A 12 -17.82 -19.62 14.04
CA THR A 12 -17.41 -18.58 13.10
C THR A 12 -18.58 -17.72 12.64
N LEU A 13 -18.30 -16.53 12.13
CA LEU A 13 -19.33 -15.62 11.61
C LEU A 13 -19.77 -16.09 10.22
N VAL A 14 -21.09 -16.07 9.96
CA VAL A 14 -21.65 -16.39 8.62
C VAL A 14 -21.11 -15.43 7.54
N PHE A 15 -20.74 -14.21 7.94
CA PHE A 15 -20.13 -13.21 7.08
C PHE A 15 -18.71 -12.88 7.55
N LEU A 16 -17.75 -12.88 6.61
CA LEU A 16 -16.40 -12.40 6.88
C LEU A 16 -16.41 -10.86 6.83
N PRO A 17 -16.10 -10.17 7.94
CA PRO A 17 -16.12 -8.71 7.98
C PRO A 17 -14.91 -8.12 7.23
N GLU A 18 -14.98 -8.11 5.90
CA GLU A 18 -13.96 -7.59 4.99
C GLU A 18 -13.65 -6.11 5.26
N ARG A 19 -14.64 -5.36 5.75
CA ARG A 19 -14.49 -3.93 6.10
C ARG A 19 -13.70 -3.70 7.38
N LEU A 20 -13.58 -4.69 8.26
CA LEU A 20 -12.88 -4.53 9.55
C LEU A 20 -11.36 -4.53 9.35
N ASN A 21 -10.85 -5.27 8.37
CA ASN A 21 -9.43 -5.32 8.05
C ASN A 21 -8.99 -4.21 7.06
N ARG A 22 -9.93 -3.34 6.67
CA ARG A 22 -9.74 -2.31 5.67
C ARG A 22 -9.32 -1.01 6.35
N ASN A 23 -8.21 -0.40 5.92
CA ASN A 23 -7.78 0.86 6.53
C ASN A 23 -8.80 1.97 6.20
N PRO A 24 -9.39 2.62 7.21
CA PRO A 24 -10.38 3.66 6.97
C PRO A 24 -9.72 4.87 6.29
N ALA A 25 -10.49 5.55 5.45
CA ALA A 25 -10.07 6.83 4.88
C ALA A 25 -10.15 7.92 5.95
N VAL A 26 -9.02 8.60 6.21
CA VAL A 26 -8.91 9.65 7.23
C VAL A 26 -9.12 11.03 6.61
N LEU A 27 -8.40 11.32 5.52
CA LEU A 27 -8.40 12.66 4.91
C LEU A 27 -8.74 12.56 3.43
N ARG A 28 -9.92 13.05 3.03
CA ARG A 28 -10.31 13.20 1.61
C ARG A 28 -10.23 11.92 0.76
N GLY A 29 -10.31 10.74 1.39
CA GLY A 29 -10.18 9.44 0.72
C GLY A 29 -8.78 8.82 0.79
N LEU A 30 -7.81 9.50 1.42
CA LEU A 30 -6.51 8.93 1.77
C LEU A 30 -6.63 8.11 3.05
N THR A 31 -6.00 6.93 3.06
CA THR A 31 -5.73 6.21 4.30
C THR A 31 -4.65 6.94 5.11
N ASN A 32 -4.51 6.58 6.39
CA ASN A 32 -3.50 7.19 7.27
C ASN A 32 -2.09 7.12 6.65
N ASP A 33 -1.70 5.95 6.13
CA ASP A 33 -0.37 5.73 5.56
C ASP A 33 -0.14 6.57 4.29
N GLU A 34 -1.15 6.69 3.44
CA GLU A 34 -1.08 7.50 2.22
C GLU A 34 -0.96 8.98 2.53
N MET A 35 -1.64 9.43 3.59
CA MET A 35 -1.55 10.81 4.06
C MET A 35 -0.12 11.14 4.50
N TRP A 36 0.54 10.27 5.28
CA TRP A 36 1.93 10.50 5.69
C TRP A 36 2.90 10.55 4.51
N VAL A 37 2.73 9.68 3.52
CA VAL A 37 3.55 9.70 2.29
C VAL A 37 3.32 11.00 1.52
N ALA A 38 2.06 11.42 1.35
CA ALA A 38 1.73 12.67 0.69
C ALA A 38 2.28 13.89 1.45
N LEU A 39 2.21 13.86 2.78
CA LEU A 39 2.71 14.91 3.66
C LEU A 39 4.24 15.03 3.55
N GLY A 40 4.96 13.91 3.61
CA GLY A 40 6.42 13.87 3.45
C GLY A 40 6.87 14.32 2.06
N ALA A 41 6.18 13.88 1.01
CA ALA A 41 6.46 14.33 -0.36
C ALA A 41 6.21 15.83 -0.53
N GLY A 42 5.10 16.35 0.02
CA GLY A 42 4.81 17.78 0.03
C GLY A 42 5.88 18.56 0.76
N ALA A 43 6.24 18.16 1.99
CA ALA A 43 7.27 18.83 2.77
C ALA A 43 8.62 18.87 2.04
N LEU A 44 9.03 17.75 1.41
CA LEU A 44 10.26 17.69 0.62
C LEU A 44 10.22 18.66 -0.56
N VAL A 45 9.14 18.65 -1.35
CA VAL A 45 8.98 19.58 -2.49
C VAL A 45 8.99 21.03 -2.01
N GLY A 46 8.28 21.33 -0.93
CA GLY A 46 8.22 22.65 -0.34
C GLY A 46 9.55 23.15 0.16
N LEU A 47 10.37 22.31 0.80
CA LEU A 47 11.72 22.69 1.22
C LEU A 47 12.67 22.85 0.04
N VAL A 48 12.61 21.94 -0.95
CA VAL A 48 13.46 22.03 -2.16
C VAL A 48 13.21 23.32 -2.93
N LEU A 49 11.95 23.79 -3.01
CA LEU A 49 11.61 25.07 -3.63
C LEU A 49 11.76 26.26 -2.68
N GLY A 50 11.47 26.05 -1.41
CA GLY A 50 11.41 27.05 -0.36
C GLY A 50 12.78 27.53 0.13
N VAL A 51 13.76 26.64 0.22
CA VAL A 51 15.12 26.98 0.65
C VAL A 51 15.81 27.94 -0.33
N PRO A 52 15.82 27.68 -1.66
CA PRO A 52 16.33 28.65 -2.63
C PRO A 52 15.60 29.99 -2.54
N LEU A 53 14.27 29.96 -2.37
CA LEU A 53 13.47 31.17 -2.26
C LEU A 53 13.76 31.95 -0.96
N ALA A 54 13.99 31.26 0.15
CA ALA A 54 14.39 31.85 1.42
C ALA A 54 15.76 32.53 1.33
N ILE A 55 16.71 31.93 0.59
CA ILE A 55 18.02 32.54 0.31
C ILE A 55 17.84 33.79 -0.56
N ALA A 56 17.06 33.69 -1.64
CA ALA A 56 16.84 34.80 -2.56
C ALA A 56 16.11 36.00 -1.91
N THR A 57 15.22 35.72 -0.97
CA THR A 57 14.46 36.75 -0.23
C THR A 57 15.12 37.17 1.09
N ALA A 58 16.26 36.58 1.43
CA ALA A 58 16.95 36.74 2.72
C ALA A 58 16.03 36.53 3.95
N SER A 59 14.99 35.71 3.79
CA SER A 59 13.96 35.49 4.82
C SER A 59 13.83 34.02 5.16
N ILE A 60 14.30 33.67 6.36
CA ILE A 60 14.27 32.28 6.85
C ILE A 60 12.83 31.76 7.03
N ALA A 61 11.85 32.65 7.20
CA ALA A 61 10.44 32.29 7.35
C ALA A 61 9.81 31.75 6.05
N VAL A 62 10.44 31.98 4.90
CA VAL A 62 9.94 31.50 3.60
C VAL A 62 10.07 29.97 3.47
N ALA A 63 11.08 29.37 4.10
CA ALA A 63 11.26 27.92 4.08
C ALA A 63 10.12 27.14 4.79
N PRO A 64 9.75 27.42 6.05
CA PRO A 64 8.64 26.72 6.69
C PRO A 64 7.27 27.05 6.10
N THR A 65 7.06 28.27 5.60
CA THR A 65 5.76 28.66 4.99
C THR A 65 5.53 27.96 3.66
N SER A 66 6.54 27.90 2.79
CA SER A 66 6.48 27.15 1.53
C SER A 66 6.36 25.63 1.76
N MET A 67 7.03 25.09 2.78
CA MET A 67 6.84 23.71 3.23
C MET A 67 5.36 23.44 3.57
N ILE A 68 4.76 24.22 4.47
CA ILE A 68 3.35 24.03 4.86
C ILE A 68 2.40 24.23 3.65
N ALA A 69 2.66 25.25 2.82
CA ALA A 69 1.84 25.54 1.64
C ALA A 69 1.85 24.36 0.64
N SER A 70 3.02 23.80 0.36
CA SER A 70 3.17 22.64 -0.52
C SER A 70 2.55 21.37 0.05
N MET A 71 2.68 21.12 1.36
CA MET A 71 2.00 20.02 2.06
C MET A 71 0.48 20.11 1.87
N ALA A 72 -0.10 21.29 2.08
CA ALA A 72 -1.54 21.50 1.88
C ALA A 72 -1.95 21.27 0.41
N LEU A 73 -1.17 21.77 -0.55
CA LEU A 73 -1.41 21.55 -1.98
C LEU A 73 -1.35 20.06 -2.36
N VAL A 74 -0.34 19.34 -1.88
CA VAL A 74 -0.20 17.90 -2.16
C VAL A 74 -1.31 17.08 -1.51
N LEU A 75 -1.76 17.42 -0.30
CA LEU A 75 -2.92 16.77 0.30
C LEU A 75 -4.22 17.06 -0.46
N PHE A 76 -4.40 18.31 -0.91
CA PHE A 76 -5.57 18.71 -1.71
C PHE A 76 -5.60 17.97 -3.05
N ALA A 77 -4.49 18.01 -3.78
CA ALA A 77 -4.33 17.33 -5.06
C ALA A 77 -4.40 15.80 -4.88
N GLY A 78 -3.72 15.27 -3.86
CA GLY A 78 -3.70 13.87 -3.49
C GLY A 78 -5.10 13.30 -3.35
N GLY A 79 -5.99 13.95 -2.61
CA GLY A 79 -7.38 13.49 -2.47
C GLY A 79 -8.11 13.34 -3.81
N THR A 80 -7.88 14.24 -4.75
CA THR A 80 -8.55 14.21 -6.07
C THR A 80 -7.91 13.23 -7.04
N LEU A 81 -6.58 13.19 -7.11
CA LEU A 81 -5.82 12.28 -7.96
C LEU A 81 -5.91 10.83 -7.47
N LEU A 82 -5.79 10.59 -6.16
CA LEU A 82 -5.87 9.25 -5.60
C LEU A 82 -7.28 8.69 -5.71
N ARG A 83 -8.33 9.51 -5.57
CA ARG A 83 -9.71 9.08 -5.81
C ARG A 83 -9.96 8.67 -7.27
N ARG A 84 -9.27 9.30 -8.23
CA ARG A 84 -9.29 8.88 -9.65
C ARG A 84 -8.46 7.60 -9.88
N ALA A 85 -7.26 7.55 -9.32
CA ALA A 85 -6.34 6.43 -9.48
C ALA A 85 -6.81 5.14 -8.78
N LYS A 86 -7.55 5.26 -7.67
CA LYS A 86 -8.14 4.13 -6.93
C LYS A 86 -9.40 3.54 -7.56
N ARG A 87 -9.93 4.08 -8.68
CA ARG A 87 -11.08 3.47 -9.36
C ARG A 87 -10.71 2.04 -9.83
N ALA A 88 -11.37 1.04 -9.25
CA ALA A 88 -11.17 -0.38 -9.49
C ALA A 88 -9.77 -0.94 -9.14
N ARG A 89 -9.01 -0.29 -8.25
CA ARG A 89 -7.68 -0.78 -7.80
C ARG A 89 -7.68 -1.24 -6.33
N PRO A 90 -6.89 -2.27 -5.97
CA PRO A 90 -6.74 -2.72 -4.58
C PRO A 90 -6.16 -1.63 -3.67
N GLU A 91 -6.39 -1.71 -2.36
CA GLU A 91 -5.90 -0.68 -1.41
C GLU A 91 -4.39 -0.64 -1.29
N ILE A 92 -3.75 -1.81 -1.31
CA ILE A 92 -2.30 -1.95 -1.17
C ILE A 92 -1.57 -1.59 -2.48
N TRP A 93 -2.31 -1.24 -3.54
CA TRP A 93 -1.74 -1.03 -4.88
C TRP A 93 -0.71 0.09 -4.91
N LEU A 94 -0.95 1.21 -4.21
CA LEU A 94 -0.04 2.36 -4.22
C LEU A 94 1.31 1.97 -3.62
N TYR A 95 1.26 1.36 -2.43
CA TYR A 95 2.44 0.88 -1.72
C TYR A 95 3.21 -0.14 -2.57
N ARG A 96 2.52 -1.17 -3.09
CA ARG A 96 3.14 -2.19 -3.96
C ARG A 96 3.76 -1.61 -5.22
N LYS A 97 3.13 -0.60 -5.81
CA LYS A 97 3.67 0.07 -6.99
C LYS A 97 4.90 0.90 -6.64
N LEU A 98 4.90 1.58 -5.49
CA LEU A 98 6.05 2.33 -5.01
C LEU A 98 7.23 1.38 -4.72
N GLU A 99 6.98 0.29 -3.99
CA GLU A 99 7.94 -0.79 -3.75
C GLU A 99 8.48 -1.33 -5.07
N TRP A 100 7.61 -1.63 -6.03
CA TRP A 100 8.02 -2.11 -7.35
C TRP A 100 8.87 -1.08 -8.10
N ILE A 101 8.55 0.21 -8.06
CA ILE A 101 9.36 1.27 -8.70
C ILE A 101 10.72 1.39 -8.02
N ILE A 102 10.77 1.37 -6.69
CA ILE A 102 12.03 1.47 -5.92
C ILE A 102 12.89 0.22 -6.18
N ALA A 103 12.30 -0.98 -6.11
CA ALA A 103 12.98 -2.23 -6.36
C ALA A 103 13.44 -2.37 -7.82
N SER A 104 12.63 -1.93 -8.79
CA SER A 104 13.02 -2.00 -10.21
C SER A 104 14.06 -0.96 -10.61
N ARG A 105 13.95 0.27 -10.11
CA ARG A 105 14.82 1.38 -10.51
C ARG A 105 16.13 1.40 -9.72
N TRP A 106 16.08 1.16 -8.42
CA TRP A 106 17.24 1.32 -7.53
C TRP A 106 17.78 -0.03 -7.05
N ARG A 107 17.15 -1.16 -7.40
CA ARG A 107 17.50 -2.53 -6.94
C ARG A 107 17.54 -2.69 -5.42
N LEU A 108 16.97 -1.73 -4.68
CA LEU A 108 16.85 -1.76 -3.23
C LEU A 108 15.54 -2.44 -2.85
N GLY A 109 15.59 -3.44 -1.96
CA GLY A 109 14.39 -4.14 -1.48
C GLY A 109 14.04 -5.46 -2.17
N GLY A 110 15.01 -6.10 -2.85
CA GLY A 110 14.80 -7.33 -3.64
C GLY A 110 14.46 -8.63 -2.90
N GLY A 111 14.13 -8.59 -1.60
CA GLY A 111 13.85 -9.78 -0.78
C GLY A 111 12.37 -10.10 -0.56
N THR A 112 11.48 -9.10 -0.62
CA THR A 112 10.06 -9.25 -0.21
C THR A 112 9.10 -9.35 -1.38
N LEU A 113 9.49 -8.90 -2.58
CA LEU A 113 8.64 -8.91 -3.76
C LEU A 113 9.11 -9.99 -4.75
N ILE A 114 8.23 -10.96 -5.04
CA ILE A 114 8.49 -11.97 -6.07
C ILE A 114 8.43 -11.27 -7.43
N LEU A 115 9.59 -10.88 -7.94
CA LEU A 115 9.77 -10.24 -9.25
C LEU A 115 10.02 -11.25 -10.37
N HIS A 116 10.04 -12.55 -10.05
CA HIS A 116 10.37 -13.61 -11.00
C HIS A 116 9.10 -14.10 -11.72
N SER A 117 9.15 -14.11 -13.05
CA SER A 117 8.18 -14.84 -13.86
C SER A 117 8.66 -16.28 -14.02
N GLY A 118 7.76 -17.22 -13.76
CA GLY A 118 8.01 -18.65 -13.94
C GLY A 118 6.77 -19.32 -14.55
N ALA A 119 6.98 -20.43 -15.24
CA ALA A 119 5.86 -21.25 -15.71
C ALA A 119 5.21 -21.93 -14.49
N TRP A 120 3.98 -21.55 -14.18
CA TRP A 120 3.21 -22.18 -13.11
C TRP A 120 2.62 -23.49 -13.63
N THR A 121 2.96 -24.61 -12.98
CA THR A 121 2.31 -25.91 -13.22
C THR A 121 1.39 -26.21 -12.04
N VAL A 122 0.13 -26.52 -12.32
CA VAL A 122 -0.90 -26.87 -11.32
C VAL A 122 -0.83 -28.37 -10.94
N ARG A 123 0.07 -29.15 -11.56
CA ARG A 123 0.13 -30.58 -11.32
C ARG A 123 0.67 -30.85 -9.92
N ARG A 124 -0.20 -31.28 -9.00
CA ARG A 124 0.24 -31.95 -7.76
C ARG A 124 1.07 -33.14 -8.20
N SER A 125 2.37 -33.14 -7.94
CA SER A 125 3.19 -34.34 -8.03
C SER A 125 2.65 -35.31 -7.00
N CYS A 126 1.71 -36.16 -7.42
CA CYS A 126 1.23 -37.26 -6.62
C CYS A 126 2.47 -38.08 -6.28
N ARG A 127 2.91 -38.02 -5.02
CA ARG A 127 3.78 -39.06 -4.49
C ARG A 127 2.92 -40.31 -4.45
N LEU A 128 2.85 -41.00 -5.58
CA LEU A 128 2.53 -42.41 -5.62
C LEU A 128 3.60 -43.08 -4.77
N ARG A 129 3.31 -43.27 -3.49
CA ARG A 129 4.04 -44.22 -2.66
C ARG A 129 3.62 -45.58 -3.24
N PRO A 130 4.50 -46.33 -3.94
CA PRO A 130 4.13 -47.65 -4.42
C PRO A 130 4.02 -48.52 -3.17
N ALA A 131 2.81 -48.71 -2.68
CA ALA A 131 2.50 -49.79 -1.77
C ALA A 131 2.56 -51.06 -2.59
N LEU A 132 3.75 -51.59 -2.87
CA LEU A 132 3.99 -52.93 -3.45
C LEU A 132 5.50 -53.24 -3.45
N SER A 133 6.03 -53.57 -2.26
CA SER A 133 7.26 -54.35 -2.03
C SER A 133 7.33 -54.48 -0.50
N ARG A 134 6.96 -55.60 0.12
CA ARG A 134 7.60 -56.91 -0.01
C ARG A 134 6.61 -58.00 0.42
N TRP A 135 6.09 -58.74 -0.55
CA TRP A 135 5.93 -60.18 -0.40
C TRP A 135 7.08 -60.80 -1.18
N GLN A 136 8.03 -61.40 -0.47
CA GLN A 136 8.92 -62.43 -1.01
C GLN A 136 9.07 -63.53 0.06
N PRO A 137 9.18 -64.79 -0.38
CA PRO A 137 8.73 -66.01 0.32
C PRO A 137 9.65 -66.49 1.45
#